data_AF-A0A933R594-F1
#
_entry.id   AF-A0A933R594-F1
#
_cell.length_a   1.000
_cell.length_b   1.000
_cell.length_c   1.000
_cell.angle_alpha   90.00
_cell.angle_beta   90.00
_cell.angle_gamma   90.00
#
_symmetry.space_group_name_H-M   'P 1'
#
loop_
_entity.id
_entity.type
_entity.pdbx_description
1 polymer ?
#
loop_
_entity_poly.entity_id
_entity_poly.type
_entity_poly.pdbx_seq_one_letter_code
_entity_poly.pdbx_strand_id
1 'polypeptide(L)'
;MSLFQFLDFSGLYQETSSILSTFFSWFPYWGPLFLGYLFAHQWMHYVQGRYMSRTNWILLEVKLPREIHKTPLAMEIVLNALYQSSGKMVWWDKYWKGKVKDWFSLEMVSIDGHVKFFIRTGAFYKNVIEAQLYAQYPDIEIHEVPDYTRYVDYRGKEGAWEMIGSEYTLTKPDAYPIKTYVGYGMDKEGVKEEFKIDPLTSIIEYLGSIGKDEQVWIQILVQSASKRYHKADGTMGDWKDEGKDLITKLTKRDKTAKEGNAFKMLMMTKGESEVIAAIERNIGKLGFECGIRAAYFGKKDKADFSHIKALGGILRPFTSNNLNGFKGADQTFGWDFPWEDYDKIRLTRKKIKMFEAYKQRSWFHLPRKLKPFVLTTEELATIYHFPGGVAQTPTFGRIPSRKSEAPINLPI
;
A
#
# COMPACT_ATOMS: atom_id res chain seq x y z
N MET A 1 -22.94 -31.98 36.17
CA MET A 1 -21.86 -32.15 37.15
C MET A 1 -20.60 -32.52 36.39
N SER A 2 -19.51 -31.78 36.61
CA SER A 2 -18.36 -31.78 35.72
C SER A 2 -17.60 -33.11 35.74
N LEU A 3 -17.24 -33.63 34.58
CA LEU A 3 -16.37 -34.81 34.40
C LEU A 3 -14.98 -34.63 35.06
N PHE A 4 -14.65 -33.39 35.45
CA PHE A 4 -13.36 -32.99 36.01
C PHE A 4 -13.30 -32.99 37.54
N GLN A 5 -14.40 -33.28 38.25
CA GLN A 5 -14.44 -33.21 39.73
C GLN A 5 -14.10 -34.51 40.46
N PHE A 6 -13.76 -35.60 39.76
CA PHE A 6 -13.54 -36.93 40.39
C PHE A 6 -12.23 -37.64 40.01
N LEU A 7 -11.31 -36.99 39.28
CA LEU A 7 -10.05 -37.62 38.89
C LEU A 7 -8.89 -37.09 39.72
N ASP A 8 -8.26 -37.96 40.52
CA ASP A 8 -6.93 -37.71 41.09
C ASP A 8 -5.91 -37.45 39.96
N PHE A 9 -4.78 -36.80 40.27
CA PHE A 9 -3.72 -36.49 39.30
C PHE A 9 -3.29 -37.71 38.45
N SER A 10 -3.26 -38.89 39.08
CA SER A 10 -2.98 -40.17 38.40
C SER A 10 -4.05 -40.55 37.37
N GLY A 11 -5.32 -40.31 37.67
CA GLY A 11 -6.45 -40.52 36.75
C GLY A 11 -6.41 -39.57 35.55
N LEU A 12 -6.17 -38.27 35.80
CA LEU A 12 -5.97 -37.27 34.74
C LEU A 12 -4.76 -37.62 33.85
N TYR A 13 -3.66 -38.09 34.44
CA TYR A 13 -2.47 -38.52 33.69
C TYR A 13 -2.76 -39.74 32.81
N GLN A 14 -3.46 -40.75 33.33
CA GLN A 14 -3.82 -41.93 32.55
C GLN A 14 -4.79 -41.61 31.41
N GLU A 15 -5.80 -40.79 31.66
CA GLU A 15 -6.73 -40.36 30.61
C GLU A 15 -6.02 -39.54 29.53
N THR A 16 -5.20 -38.56 29.91
CA THR A 16 -4.42 -37.77 28.93
C THR A 16 -3.44 -38.63 28.14
N SER A 17 -2.75 -39.59 28.78
CA SER A 17 -1.87 -40.55 28.11
C SER A 17 -2.64 -41.46 27.14
N SER A 18 -3.85 -41.89 27.51
CA SER A 18 -4.74 -42.71 26.67
C SER A 18 -5.22 -41.92 25.44
N ILE A 19 -5.64 -40.66 25.64
CA ILE A 19 -6.05 -39.76 24.56
C ILE A 19 -4.89 -39.49 23.60
N LEU A 20 -3.70 -39.18 24.12
CA LEU A 20 -2.52 -38.92 23.29
C LEU A 20 -2.09 -40.18 22.52
N SER A 21 -2.06 -41.35 23.16
CA SER A 21 -1.71 -42.60 22.46
C SER A 21 -2.73 -42.96 21.37
N THR A 22 -4.02 -42.72 21.61
CA THR A 22 -5.07 -42.87 20.59
C THR A 22 -4.86 -41.87 19.44
N PHE A 23 -4.57 -40.60 19.74
CA PHE A 23 -4.30 -39.59 18.73
C PHE A 23 -3.06 -39.91 17.86
N PHE A 24 -1.95 -40.34 18.47
CA PHE A 24 -0.73 -40.71 17.76
C PHE A 24 -0.82 -42.07 17.06
N SER A 25 -1.65 -43.01 17.52
CA SER A 25 -1.88 -44.26 16.77
C SER A 25 -2.59 -44.03 15.43
N TRP A 26 -3.35 -42.94 15.30
CA TRP A 26 -3.95 -42.48 14.04
C TRP A 26 -2.98 -41.66 13.17
N PHE A 27 -1.74 -41.42 13.62
CA PHE A 27 -0.71 -40.68 12.88
C PHE A 27 -0.47 -41.21 11.45
N PRO A 28 -0.49 -42.51 11.15
CA PRO A 28 -0.35 -42.98 9.77
C PRO A 28 -1.43 -42.45 8.82
N TYR A 29 -2.60 -42.03 9.33
CA TYR A 29 -3.70 -41.48 8.52
C TYR A 29 -3.64 -39.96 8.43
N TRP A 30 -3.51 -39.24 9.56
CA TRP A 30 -3.49 -37.77 9.56
C TRP A 30 -2.09 -37.18 9.31
N GLY A 31 -1.04 -37.91 9.68
CA GLY A 31 0.37 -37.50 9.56
C GLY A 31 0.78 -37.21 8.12
N PRO A 32 0.54 -38.09 7.14
CA PRO A 32 0.86 -37.81 5.73
C PRO A 32 0.13 -36.57 5.19
N LEU A 33 -1.13 -36.35 5.57
CA LEU A 33 -1.90 -35.16 5.16
C LEU A 33 -1.32 -33.89 5.78
N PHE A 34 -1.00 -33.93 7.08
CA PHE A 34 -0.40 -32.81 7.80
C PHE A 34 1.00 -32.48 7.26
N LEU A 35 1.86 -33.48 7.07
CA LEU A 35 3.19 -33.32 6.50
C LEU A 35 3.12 -32.85 5.04
N GLY A 36 2.17 -33.36 4.25
CA GLY A 36 1.93 -32.90 2.88
C GLY A 36 1.51 -31.43 2.83
N TYR A 37 0.64 -30.99 3.74
CA TYR A 37 0.27 -29.58 3.88
C TYR A 37 1.46 -28.70 4.28
N LEU A 38 2.24 -29.11 5.29
CA LEU A 38 3.45 -28.39 5.71
C LEU A 38 4.48 -28.33 4.60
N PHE A 39 4.70 -29.43 3.88
CA PHE A 39 5.59 -29.49 2.72
C PHE A 39 5.11 -28.53 1.63
N ALA A 40 3.83 -28.56 1.25
CA ALA A 40 3.30 -27.65 0.24
C ALA A 40 3.45 -26.18 0.64
N HIS A 41 3.19 -25.85 1.91
CA HIS A 41 3.37 -24.51 2.44
C HIS A 41 4.85 -24.07 2.38
N GLN A 42 5.77 -24.90 2.90
CA GLN A 42 7.20 -24.62 2.89
C GLN A 42 7.80 -24.58 1.49
N TRP A 43 7.32 -25.45 0.60
CA TRP A 43 7.68 -25.49 -0.82
C TRP A 43 7.32 -24.16 -1.49
N MET A 44 6.10 -23.66 -1.28
CA MET A 44 5.70 -22.35 -1.83
C MET A 44 6.57 -21.21 -1.31
N HIS A 45 6.90 -21.20 -0.02
CA HIS A 45 7.85 -20.24 0.56
C HIS A 45 9.22 -20.31 -0.12
N TYR A 46 9.75 -21.51 -0.29
CA TYR A 46 11.07 -21.74 -0.90
C TYR A 46 11.10 -21.30 -2.36
N VAL A 47 10.14 -21.75 -3.17
CA VAL A 47 10.15 -21.49 -4.61
C VAL A 47 9.87 -20.02 -4.91
N GLN A 48 8.89 -19.39 -4.23
CA GLN A 48 8.66 -17.94 -4.40
C GLN A 48 9.85 -17.12 -3.90
N GLY A 49 10.43 -17.50 -2.75
CA GLY A 49 11.66 -16.89 -2.22
C GLY A 49 12.81 -16.94 -3.22
N ARG A 50 13.03 -18.11 -3.82
CA ARG A 50 14.06 -18.33 -4.85
C ARG A 50 13.78 -17.54 -6.13
N TYR A 51 12.52 -17.38 -6.52
CA TYR A 51 12.17 -16.56 -7.68
C TYR A 51 12.48 -15.08 -7.40
N MET A 52 12.00 -14.54 -6.28
CA MET A 52 12.18 -13.13 -5.94
C MET A 52 13.65 -12.75 -5.69
N SER A 53 14.47 -13.67 -5.17
CA SER A 53 15.90 -13.42 -4.96
C SER A 53 16.71 -13.45 -6.25
N ARG A 54 16.22 -14.12 -7.29
CA ARG A 54 16.81 -14.12 -8.64
C ARG A 54 16.47 -12.87 -9.43
N THR A 55 15.34 -12.24 -9.14
CA THR A 55 14.94 -10.97 -9.77
C THR A 55 15.92 -9.88 -9.37
N ASN A 56 16.51 -9.20 -10.36
CA ASN A 56 17.34 -8.04 -10.12
C ASN A 56 16.46 -6.82 -9.80
N TRP A 57 16.38 -6.46 -8.52
CA TRP A 57 15.62 -5.31 -8.04
C TRP A 57 16.50 -4.07 -8.00
N ILE A 58 15.99 -2.99 -8.58
CA ILE A 58 16.63 -1.67 -8.56
C ILE A 58 15.75 -0.66 -7.84
N LEU A 59 16.37 0.37 -7.28
CA LEU A 59 15.71 1.50 -6.65
C LEU A 59 16.09 2.78 -7.40
N LEU A 60 15.09 3.48 -7.91
CA LEU A 60 15.25 4.73 -8.64
C LEU A 60 14.89 5.89 -7.72
N GLU A 61 15.84 6.77 -7.42
CA GLU A 61 15.61 8.07 -6.77
C GLU A 61 15.18 9.08 -7.83
N VAL A 62 14.03 9.70 -7.63
CA VAL A 62 13.54 10.77 -8.50
C VAL A 62 13.79 12.11 -7.81
N LYS A 63 14.72 12.90 -8.37
CA LYS A 63 15.00 14.26 -7.93
C LYS A 63 14.13 15.24 -8.69
N LEU A 64 13.41 16.06 -7.94
CA LEU A 64 12.47 17.02 -8.49
C LEU A 64 13.15 18.37 -8.77
N PRO A 65 12.77 19.07 -9.86
CA PRO A 65 13.14 20.46 -10.07
C PRO A 65 12.44 21.38 -9.05
N ARG A 66 12.81 22.67 -9.05
CA ARG A 66 12.21 23.65 -8.12
C ARG A 66 10.72 23.90 -8.37
N GLU A 67 10.29 23.82 -9.62
CA GLU A 67 8.94 24.13 -10.03
C GLU A 67 8.42 23.02 -10.95
N ILE A 68 7.20 22.55 -10.66
CA ILE A 68 6.49 21.57 -11.47
C ILE A 68 5.09 22.13 -11.68
N HIS A 69 4.72 22.38 -12.94
CA HIS A 69 3.41 22.94 -13.29
C HIS A 69 2.41 21.89 -13.80
N LYS A 70 2.71 20.61 -13.58
CA LYS A 70 1.89 19.50 -14.05
C LYS A 70 0.85 19.12 -13.00
N THR A 71 -0.35 18.84 -13.46
CA THR A 71 -1.43 18.31 -12.63
C THR A 71 -1.20 16.82 -12.31
N PRO A 72 -1.80 16.27 -11.24
CA PRO A 72 -1.73 14.84 -10.93
C PRO A 72 -2.16 13.91 -12.08
N LEU A 73 -2.96 14.39 -13.04
CA LEU A 73 -3.27 13.68 -14.28
C LEU A 73 -2.01 13.21 -15.05
N ALA A 74 -0.92 13.98 -15.02
CA ALA A 74 0.34 13.57 -15.64
C ALA A 74 0.92 12.31 -14.98
N MET A 75 0.78 12.19 -13.65
CA MET A 75 1.17 10.99 -12.92
C MET A 75 0.27 9.79 -13.23
N GLU A 76 -1.02 10.02 -13.50
CA GLU A 76 -1.93 8.95 -13.94
C GLU A 76 -1.40 8.24 -15.19
N ILE A 77 -0.86 8.99 -16.15
CA ILE A 77 -0.25 8.46 -17.37
C ILE A 77 0.99 7.62 -17.05
N VAL A 78 1.85 8.10 -16.15
CA VAL A 78 3.05 7.35 -15.71
C VAL A 78 2.64 6.05 -15.02
N LEU A 79 1.65 6.09 -14.13
CA LEU A 79 1.19 4.94 -13.38
C LEU A 79 0.54 3.88 -14.27
N ASN A 80 -0.08 4.27 -15.39
CA ASN A 80 -0.60 3.31 -16.38
C ASN A 80 0.50 2.37 -16.90
N ALA A 81 1.75 2.84 -17.02
CA ALA A 81 2.87 2.01 -17.45
C ALA A 81 3.26 0.94 -16.42
N LEU A 82 2.87 1.12 -15.15
CA LEU A 82 3.05 0.11 -14.10
C LEU A 82 1.95 -0.96 -14.13
N TYR A 83 0.89 -0.79 -14.94
CA TYR A 83 -0.15 -1.80 -15.10
C TYR A 83 0.33 -2.96 -15.98
N GLN A 84 1.14 -3.84 -15.38
CA GLN A 84 1.64 -5.03 -16.04
C GLN A 84 0.70 -6.21 -15.77
N SER A 85 -0.22 -6.45 -16.70
CA SER A 85 -1.05 -7.66 -16.67
C SER A 85 -0.16 -8.86 -16.95
N SER A 86 0.34 -9.50 -15.90
CA SER A 86 0.99 -10.80 -16.03
C SER A 86 0.03 -11.73 -16.78
N GLY A 87 0.41 -12.16 -17.99
CA GLY A 87 -0.40 -13.07 -18.82
C GLY A 87 -0.79 -14.34 -18.05
N LYS A 88 -1.73 -15.14 -18.60
CA LYS A 88 -2.25 -16.36 -17.94
C LYS A 88 -1.10 -17.20 -17.36
N MET A 89 -0.92 -17.14 -16.05
CA MET A 89 0.19 -17.83 -15.39
C MET A 89 -0.13 -19.32 -15.33
N VAL A 90 0.68 -20.12 -16.02
CA VAL A 90 0.53 -21.58 -16.06
C VAL A 90 0.76 -22.14 -14.65
N TRP A 91 0.04 -23.20 -14.29
CA TRP A 91 0.17 -23.85 -12.97
C TRP A 91 1.62 -24.24 -12.65
N TRP A 92 2.37 -24.70 -13.66
CA TRP A 92 3.79 -25.03 -13.56
C TRP A 92 4.66 -23.82 -13.17
N ASP A 93 4.41 -22.67 -13.80
CA ASP A 93 5.13 -21.44 -13.48
C ASP A 93 4.81 -20.97 -12.06
N LYS A 94 3.55 -21.12 -11.61
CA LYS A 94 3.12 -20.71 -10.28
C LYS A 94 3.64 -21.62 -9.16
N TYR A 95 3.48 -22.93 -9.28
CA TYR A 95 3.75 -23.89 -8.19
C TYR A 95 5.15 -24.50 -8.27
N TRP A 96 5.75 -24.62 -9.45
CA TRP A 96 7.09 -25.19 -9.62
C TRP A 96 8.15 -24.11 -9.78
N LYS A 97 7.94 -23.11 -10.64
CA LYS A 97 8.91 -22.00 -10.78
C LYS A 97 8.71 -20.88 -9.75
N GLY A 98 7.57 -20.86 -9.06
CA GLY A 98 7.24 -19.84 -8.04
C GLY A 98 7.12 -18.46 -8.62
N LYS A 99 6.80 -18.35 -9.92
CA LYS A 99 6.59 -17.07 -10.58
C LYS A 99 5.45 -16.35 -9.88
N VAL A 100 5.74 -15.13 -9.49
CA VAL A 100 4.80 -14.21 -8.86
C VAL A 100 4.46 -13.11 -9.85
N LYS A 101 3.28 -12.51 -9.68
CA LYS A 101 2.94 -11.30 -10.43
C LYS A 101 3.93 -10.19 -10.08
N ASP A 102 4.31 -9.40 -11.07
CA ASP A 102 5.18 -8.24 -10.87
C ASP A 102 4.49 -7.21 -9.97
N TRP A 103 5.26 -6.52 -9.14
CA TRP A 103 4.79 -5.41 -8.33
C TRP A 103 5.85 -4.33 -8.25
N PHE A 104 5.40 -3.11 -7.99
CA PHE A 104 6.22 -1.92 -7.89
C PHE A 104 6.04 -1.30 -6.50
N SER A 105 7.04 -0.57 -6.04
CA SER A 105 6.98 0.20 -4.79
C SER A 105 7.13 1.67 -5.10
N LEU A 106 6.13 2.47 -4.76
CA LEU A 106 6.18 3.93 -4.79
C LEU A 106 6.44 4.39 -3.36
N GLU A 107 7.58 5.05 -3.14
CA GLU A 107 8.03 5.38 -1.79
C GLU A 107 8.27 6.88 -1.65
N MET A 108 7.78 7.44 -0.54
CA MET A 108 8.07 8.81 -0.09
C MET A 108 8.81 8.71 1.23
N VAL A 109 10.03 9.21 1.27
CA VAL A 109 10.96 8.95 2.37
C VAL A 109 11.56 10.26 2.83
N SER A 110 11.50 10.52 4.12
CA SER A 110 12.25 11.59 4.77
C SER A 110 13.42 11.00 5.53
N ILE A 111 14.62 11.52 5.25
CA ILE A 111 15.85 11.19 5.98
C ILE A 111 16.41 12.51 6.49
N ASP A 112 16.49 12.69 7.81
CA ASP A 112 16.94 13.93 8.43
C ASP A 112 16.15 15.18 7.94
N GLY A 113 14.86 15.00 7.68
CA GLY A 113 13.98 16.04 7.12
C GLY A 113 14.03 16.16 5.59
N HIS A 114 15.00 15.56 4.91
CA HIS A 114 15.10 15.62 3.45
C HIS A 114 14.13 14.65 2.79
N VAL A 115 13.11 15.21 2.13
CA VAL A 115 12.08 14.44 1.41
C VAL A 115 12.63 13.96 0.07
N LYS A 116 12.49 12.66 -0.17
CA LYS A 116 12.93 11.94 -1.37
C LYS A 116 11.82 11.04 -1.90
N PHE A 117 11.75 10.96 -3.22
CA PHE A 117 10.84 10.04 -3.92
C PHE A 117 11.63 8.88 -4.48
N PHE A 118 11.15 7.66 -4.25
CA PHE A 118 11.73 6.47 -4.83
C PHE A 118 10.69 5.62 -5.55
N ILE A 119 11.16 4.91 -6.59
CA ILE A 119 10.41 3.88 -7.28
C ILE A 119 11.26 2.61 -7.30
N ARG A 120 10.80 1.55 -6.64
CA ARG A 120 11.45 0.23 -6.70
C ARG A 120 10.79 -0.62 -7.77
N THR A 121 11.61 -1.20 -8.63
CA THR A 121 11.16 -2.00 -9.77
C THR A 121 12.18 -3.08 -10.12
N GLY A 122 11.77 -4.04 -10.97
CA GLY A 122 12.73 -4.96 -11.59
C GLY A 122 13.54 -4.24 -12.67
N ALA A 123 14.82 -4.58 -12.82
CA ALA A 123 15.74 -3.94 -13.78
C ALA A 123 15.19 -3.92 -15.22
N PHE A 124 14.39 -4.93 -15.59
CA PHE A 124 13.73 -5.02 -16.90
C PHE A 124 12.82 -3.83 -17.22
N TYR A 125 12.15 -3.25 -16.22
CA TYR A 125 11.20 -2.16 -16.41
C TYR A 125 11.83 -0.77 -16.30
N LYS A 126 13.14 -0.67 -16.02
CA LYS A 126 13.86 0.59 -15.81
C LYS A 126 13.60 1.60 -16.93
N ASN A 127 13.94 1.21 -18.16
CA ASN A 127 13.88 2.08 -19.34
C ASN A 127 12.45 2.54 -19.64
N VAL A 128 11.45 1.67 -19.42
CA VAL A 128 10.03 2.01 -19.64
C VAL A 128 9.56 3.04 -18.63
N ILE A 129 9.92 2.86 -17.35
CA ILE A 129 9.54 3.78 -16.28
C ILE A 129 10.24 5.13 -16.45
N GLU A 130 11.54 5.14 -16.75
CA GLU A 130 12.30 6.36 -17.04
C GLU A 130 11.70 7.13 -18.22
N ALA A 131 11.43 6.45 -19.34
CA ALA A 131 10.83 7.08 -20.51
C ALA A 131 9.47 7.73 -20.22
N GLN A 132 8.61 7.06 -19.45
CA GLN A 132 7.28 7.58 -19.10
C GLN A 132 7.36 8.76 -18.13
N LEU A 133 8.29 8.70 -17.16
CA LEU A 133 8.54 9.80 -16.25
C LEU A 133 9.09 11.03 -16.99
N TYR A 134 10.11 10.87 -17.85
CA TYR A 134 10.67 11.98 -18.64
C TYR A 134 9.67 12.56 -19.63
N ALA A 135 8.78 11.74 -20.20
CA ALA A 135 7.74 12.22 -21.12
C ALA A 135 6.75 13.18 -20.45
N GLN A 136 6.43 12.96 -19.17
CA GLN A 136 5.50 13.80 -18.41
C GLN A 136 6.21 14.90 -17.63
N TYR A 137 7.42 14.63 -17.16
CA TYR A 137 8.25 15.50 -16.34
C TYR A 137 9.68 15.56 -16.91
N PRO A 138 9.94 16.42 -17.92
CA PRO A 138 11.24 16.45 -18.60
C PRO A 138 12.38 16.97 -17.71
N ASP A 139 12.06 17.76 -16.67
CA ASP A 139 13.05 18.46 -15.83
C ASP A 139 13.46 17.68 -14.56
N ILE A 140 13.00 16.44 -14.38
CA ILE A 140 13.43 15.57 -13.26
C ILE A 140 14.80 14.94 -13.56
N GLU A 141 15.46 14.45 -12.52
CA GLU A 141 16.59 13.54 -12.69
C GLU A 141 16.32 12.23 -11.98
N ILE A 142 16.56 11.12 -12.69
CA ILE A 142 16.38 9.77 -12.16
C ILE A 142 17.77 9.16 -11.93
N HIS A 143 18.04 8.75 -10.69
CA HIS A 143 19.31 8.15 -10.28
C HIS A 143 19.06 6.75 -9.72
N GLU A 144 19.83 5.76 -10.15
CA GLU A 144 19.81 4.43 -9.54
C GLU A 144 20.64 4.46 -8.25
N VAL A 145 20.03 4.13 -7.12
CA VAL A 145 20.67 4.23 -5.80
C VAL A 145 20.58 2.93 -5.00
N PRO A 146 21.54 2.68 -4.09
CA PRO A 146 21.42 1.59 -3.12
C PRO A 146 20.18 1.76 -2.24
N ASP A 147 19.57 0.65 -1.84
CA ASP A 147 18.39 0.63 -0.97
C ASP A 147 18.69 1.31 0.37
N TYR A 148 18.01 2.43 0.64
CA TYR A 148 18.21 3.23 1.86
C TYR A 148 17.86 2.46 3.13
N THR A 149 17.02 1.42 3.05
CA THR A 149 16.65 0.59 4.20
C THR A 149 17.84 -0.19 4.79
N ARG A 150 18.98 -0.23 4.09
CA ARG A 150 20.23 -0.81 4.57
C ARG A 150 20.92 0.04 5.64
N TYR A 151 20.62 1.33 5.70
CA TYR A 151 21.26 2.27 6.64
C TYR A 151 20.58 2.32 8.01
N VAL A 152 19.43 1.67 8.16
CA VAL A 152 18.74 1.47 9.44
C VAL A 152 18.79 -0.01 9.77
N ASP A 153 19.28 -0.34 10.97
CA ASP A 153 19.30 -1.71 11.48
C ASP A 153 18.43 -1.78 12.75
N TYR A 154 17.16 -2.12 12.55
CA TYR A 154 16.21 -2.28 13.65
C TYR A 154 16.27 -3.72 14.19
N ARG A 155 16.87 -3.88 15.38
CA ARG A 155 17.02 -5.18 16.08
C ARG A 155 16.11 -5.31 17.31
N GLY A 156 14.96 -4.65 17.31
CA GLY A 156 14.10 -4.64 18.48
C GLY A 156 14.73 -3.88 19.65
N LYS A 157 14.57 -4.39 20.87
CA LYS A 157 15.03 -3.72 22.10
C LYS A 157 16.55 -3.49 22.17
N GLU A 158 17.34 -4.32 21.51
CA GLU A 158 18.81 -4.25 21.54
C GLU A 158 19.37 -3.27 20.50
N GLY A 159 18.55 -2.82 19.54
CA GLY A 159 18.98 -1.91 18.48
C GLY A 159 19.14 -0.45 18.94
N ALA A 160 19.82 0.35 18.13
CA ALA A 160 19.95 1.80 18.35
C ALA A 160 18.70 2.60 17.91
N TRP A 161 17.82 1.96 17.14
CA TRP A 161 16.64 2.57 16.53
C TRP A 161 15.38 2.15 17.26
N GLU A 162 14.50 3.11 17.54
CA GLU A 162 13.09 2.88 17.82
C GLU A 162 12.28 2.98 16.54
N MET A 163 11.19 2.20 16.47
CA MET A 163 10.32 2.14 15.30
C MET A 163 8.86 2.26 15.70
N ILE A 164 8.10 3.02 14.91
CA ILE A 164 6.64 3.02 14.91
C ILE A 164 6.19 2.67 13.50
N GLY A 165 5.29 1.71 13.34
CA GLY A 165 4.78 1.29 12.05
C GLY A 165 3.25 1.24 12.03
N SER A 166 2.67 1.61 10.89
CA SER A 166 1.24 1.54 10.61
C SER A 166 1.01 1.02 9.19
N GLU A 167 0.20 -0.02 9.07
CA GLU A 167 -0.35 -0.50 7.81
C GLU A 167 -1.77 0.05 7.65
N TYR A 168 -2.16 0.42 6.44
CA TYR A 168 -3.47 1.03 6.17
C TYR A 168 -4.35 0.11 5.34
N THR A 169 -5.66 0.27 5.52
CA THR A 169 -6.70 -0.40 4.72
C THR A 169 -7.84 0.58 4.45
N LEU A 170 -8.72 0.23 3.52
CA LEU A 170 -9.91 1.03 3.21
C LEU A 170 -10.98 0.86 4.31
N THR A 171 -11.77 1.92 4.50
CA THR A 171 -12.85 1.94 5.49
C THR A 171 -14.12 1.30 4.92
N LYS A 172 -14.43 1.60 3.66
CA LYS A 172 -15.53 1.02 2.86
C LYS A 172 -14.95 0.01 1.84
N PRO A 173 -15.80 -0.82 1.19
CA PRO A 173 -15.35 -1.77 0.16
C PRO A 173 -14.59 -1.12 -1.00
N ASP A 174 -13.78 -1.92 -1.70
CA ASP A 174 -12.85 -1.51 -2.78
C ASP A 174 -13.53 -0.72 -3.92
N ALA A 175 -14.83 -0.91 -4.12
CA ALA A 175 -15.57 -0.24 -5.18
C ALA A 175 -15.94 1.24 -4.87
N TYR A 176 -15.89 1.67 -3.60
CA TYR A 176 -16.02 3.09 -3.28
C TYR A 176 -14.65 3.77 -3.50
N PRO A 177 -14.56 4.80 -4.36
CA PRO A 177 -13.30 5.52 -4.54
C PRO A 177 -12.96 6.37 -3.32
N ILE A 178 -11.69 6.72 -3.12
CA ILE A 178 -11.26 7.80 -2.23
C ILE A 178 -11.53 9.18 -2.86
N LYS A 179 -11.32 10.26 -2.11
CA LYS A 179 -11.40 11.60 -2.68
C LYS A 179 -10.17 11.84 -3.57
N THR A 180 -10.39 11.89 -4.89
CA THR A 180 -9.34 12.07 -5.89
C THR A 180 -9.01 13.53 -6.14
N TYR A 181 -7.96 13.78 -6.93
CA TYR A 181 -7.53 15.13 -7.32
C TYR A 181 -8.63 15.95 -8.01
N VAL A 182 -9.59 15.29 -8.66
CA VAL A 182 -10.76 15.97 -9.24
C VAL A 182 -11.75 16.43 -8.17
N GLY A 183 -11.92 15.66 -7.10
CA GLY A 183 -12.68 16.10 -5.93
C GLY A 183 -12.06 17.32 -5.23
N TYR A 184 -10.79 17.61 -5.49
CA TYR A 184 -10.07 18.81 -5.06
C TYR A 184 -10.07 19.93 -6.12
N GLY A 185 -10.60 19.68 -7.32
CA GLY A 185 -10.61 20.64 -8.42
C GLY A 185 -9.24 20.94 -9.00
N MET A 186 -8.26 20.05 -8.82
CA MET A 186 -6.90 20.21 -9.36
C MET A 186 -6.82 20.00 -10.88
N ASP A 187 -7.87 19.46 -11.48
CA ASP A 187 -8.05 19.26 -12.92
C ASP A 187 -8.62 20.50 -13.63
N LYS A 188 -9.14 21.49 -12.89
CA LYS A 188 -9.75 22.68 -13.49
C LYS A 188 -8.68 23.61 -14.07
N GLU A 189 -8.82 23.87 -15.36
CA GLU A 189 -7.99 24.83 -16.08
C GLU A 189 -8.25 26.27 -15.59
N GLY A 190 -7.19 27.10 -15.54
CA GLY A 190 -7.30 28.53 -15.18
C GLY A 190 -7.18 28.88 -13.70
N VAL A 191 -7.07 27.91 -12.79
CA VAL A 191 -6.77 28.16 -11.37
C VAL A 191 -5.27 28.41 -11.21
N LYS A 192 -4.87 29.60 -10.73
CA LYS A 192 -3.46 29.87 -10.39
C LYS A 192 -2.98 28.82 -9.38
N GLU A 193 -1.73 28.38 -9.49
CA GLU A 193 -1.20 27.31 -8.65
C GLU A 193 -1.37 27.58 -7.16
N GLU A 194 -1.18 28.83 -6.73
CA GLU A 194 -1.37 29.28 -5.35
C GLU A 194 -2.75 28.97 -4.76
N PHE A 195 -3.80 28.88 -5.60
CA PHE A 195 -5.16 28.57 -5.15
C PHE A 195 -5.49 27.09 -5.23
N LYS A 196 -4.57 26.24 -5.72
CA LYS A 196 -4.78 24.79 -5.75
C LYS A 196 -4.56 24.23 -4.35
N ILE A 197 -5.57 23.53 -3.84
CA ILE A 197 -5.48 22.81 -2.56
C ILE A 197 -5.05 21.39 -2.86
N ASP A 198 -3.76 21.11 -2.67
CA ASP A 198 -3.19 19.79 -2.85
C ASP A 198 -3.13 19.02 -1.50
N PRO A 199 -3.86 17.90 -1.35
CA PRO A 199 -3.84 17.08 -0.13
C PRO A 199 -2.47 16.46 0.19
N LEU A 200 -1.58 16.33 -0.80
CA LEU A 200 -0.25 15.75 -0.62
C LEU A 200 0.69 16.72 0.11
N THR A 201 0.40 18.03 0.08
CA THR A 201 1.16 19.08 0.78
C THR A 201 1.30 18.78 2.28
N SER A 202 0.23 18.37 2.95
CA SER A 202 0.26 18.03 4.39
C SER A 202 1.18 16.85 4.71
N ILE A 203 1.31 15.90 3.78
CA ILE A 203 2.21 14.75 3.93
C ILE A 203 3.65 15.22 3.78
N ILE A 204 3.94 16.04 2.77
CA ILE A 204 5.27 16.58 2.53
C ILE A 204 5.73 17.46 3.69
N GLU A 205 4.87 18.34 4.20
CA GLU A 205 5.20 19.20 5.34
C GLU A 205 5.58 18.37 6.56
N TYR A 206 4.82 17.31 6.85
CA TYR A 206 5.14 16.36 7.91
C TYR A 206 6.47 15.63 7.66
N LEU A 207 6.72 15.18 6.43
CA LEU A 207 8.00 14.57 6.06
C LEU A 207 9.16 15.57 6.21
N GLY A 208 8.94 16.85 5.89
CA GLY A 208 9.93 17.92 5.99
C GLY A 208 10.20 18.40 7.41
N SER A 209 9.27 18.17 8.35
CA SER A 209 9.42 18.54 9.76
C SER A 209 10.23 17.54 10.59
N ILE A 210 10.62 16.41 10.00
CA ILE A 210 11.41 15.37 10.68
C ILE A 210 12.81 15.88 11.00
N GLY A 211 13.29 15.61 12.22
CA GLY A 211 14.57 16.11 12.72
C GLY A 211 15.76 15.28 12.27
N LYS A 212 16.95 15.72 12.70
CA LYS A 212 18.21 14.97 12.48
C LYS A 212 18.24 13.70 13.32
N ASP A 213 18.68 12.60 12.71
CA ASP A 213 18.69 11.22 13.21
C ASP A 213 17.30 10.56 13.32
N GLU A 214 16.34 11.11 12.59
CA GLU A 214 14.99 10.57 12.43
C GLU A 214 14.69 10.33 10.95
N GLN A 215 13.84 9.35 10.68
CA GLN A 215 13.42 9.01 9.33
C GLN A 215 11.94 8.62 9.31
N VAL A 216 11.23 9.01 8.27
CA VAL A 216 9.86 8.55 8.00
C VAL A 216 9.81 7.95 6.62
N TRP A 217 9.30 6.75 6.51
CA TRP A 217 9.21 6.02 5.26
C TRP A 217 7.75 5.66 4.98
N ILE A 218 7.22 6.14 3.87
CA ILE A 218 5.89 5.80 3.36
C ILE A 218 6.09 4.95 2.12
N GLN A 219 5.41 3.82 2.08
CA GLN A 219 5.51 2.83 1.02
C GLN A 219 4.11 2.49 0.50
N ILE A 220 3.93 2.63 -0.80
CA ILE A 220 2.73 2.29 -1.54
C ILE A 220 3.12 1.20 -2.55
N LEU A 221 2.79 -0.05 -2.24
CA LEU A 221 3.02 -1.18 -3.12
C LEU A 221 1.86 -1.31 -4.08
N VAL A 222 2.14 -1.49 -5.37
CA VAL A 222 1.14 -1.58 -6.43
C VAL A 222 1.37 -2.80 -7.32
N GLN A 223 0.28 -3.44 -7.72
CA GLN A 223 0.24 -4.59 -8.63
C GLN A 223 -1.04 -4.54 -9.48
N SER A 224 -1.04 -5.09 -10.69
CA SER A 224 -2.25 -5.19 -11.52
C SER A 224 -3.38 -5.90 -10.75
N ALA A 225 -4.60 -5.33 -10.74
CA ALA A 225 -5.73 -5.93 -10.04
C ALA A 225 -6.03 -7.37 -10.49
N SER A 226 -6.31 -8.25 -9.53
CA SER A 226 -6.79 -9.60 -9.75
C SER A 226 -8.29 -9.68 -9.55
N LYS A 227 -8.90 -10.69 -10.15
CA LYS A 227 -10.28 -11.08 -9.81
C LYS A 227 -10.33 -11.51 -8.35
N ARG A 228 -11.04 -10.75 -7.51
CA ARG A 228 -11.18 -10.98 -6.06
C ARG A 228 -12.63 -10.92 -5.58
N TYR A 229 -13.55 -10.46 -6.42
CA TYR A 229 -14.95 -10.32 -6.06
C TYR A 229 -15.69 -11.63 -6.29
N HIS A 230 -16.47 -12.10 -5.32
CA HIS A 230 -17.36 -13.24 -5.51
C HIS A 230 -18.72 -12.72 -5.95
N LYS A 231 -19.08 -12.99 -7.21
CA LYS A 231 -20.40 -12.65 -7.73
C LYS A 231 -21.47 -13.52 -7.09
N ALA A 232 -22.71 -13.06 -7.15
CA ALA A 232 -23.87 -13.79 -6.64
C ALA A 232 -24.08 -15.15 -7.35
N ASP A 233 -23.57 -15.30 -8.58
CA ASP A 233 -23.60 -16.55 -9.36
C ASP A 233 -22.50 -17.56 -8.96
N GLY A 234 -21.66 -17.24 -7.96
CA GLY A 234 -20.55 -18.07 -7.52
C GLY A 234 -19.27 -17.92 -8.36
N THR A 235 -19.30 -17.14 -9.45
CA THR A 235 -18.12 -16.89 -10.27
C THR A 235 -17.23 -15.79 -9.67
N MET A 236 -15.94 -15.84 -10.00
CA MET A 236 -14.98 -14.84 -9.54
C MET A 236 -14.94 -13.66 -10.51
N GLY A 237 -15.48 -12.53 -10.06
CA GLY A 237 -15.48 -11.24 -10.74
C GLY A 237 -14.31 -10.34 -10.36
N ASP A 238 -14.24 -9.21 -11.07
CA ASP A 238 -13.30 -8.14 -10.78
C ASP A 238 -13.93 -7.06 -9.88
N TRP A 239 -13.12 -6.16 -9.32
CA TRP A 239 -13.61 -5.01 -8.54
C TRP A 239 -14.56 -4.11 -9.35
N LYS A 240 -14.42 -4.10 -10.68
CA LYS A 240 -15.35 -3.40 -11.59
C LYS A 240 -16.76 -3.98 -11.54
N ASP A 241 -16.89 -5.29 -11.35
CA ASP A 241 -18.19 -5.96 -11.21
C ASP A 241 -18.83 -5.59 -9.87
N GLU A 242 -18.04 -5.51 -8.80
CA GLU A 242 -18.47 -5.02 -7.48
C GLU A 242 -19.03 -3.59 -7.57
N GLY A 243 -18.35 -2.70 -8.31
CA GLY A 243 -18.80 -1.34 -8.57
C GLY A 243 -20.14 -1.27 -9.31
N LYS A 244 -20.33 -2.09 -10.35
CA LYS A 244 -21.61 -2.18 -11.08
C LYS A 244 -22.76 -2.70 -10.21
N ASP A 245 -22.47 -3.68 -9.36
CA ASP A 245 -23.45 -4.20 -8.40
C ASP A 245 -23.83 -3.15 -7.36
N LEU A 246 -22.86 -2.35 -6.90
CA LEU A 246 -23.11 -1.24 -5.97
C LEU A 246 -23.94 -0.13 -6.61
N ILE A 247 -23.62 0.29 -7.84
CA ILE A 247 -24.45 1.26 -8.58
C ILE A 247 -25.87 0.73 -8.68
N THR A 248 -26.04 -0.54 -9.08
CA THR A 248 -27.36 -1.16 -9.20
C THR A 248 -28.11 -1.19 -7.86
N LYS A 249 -27.42 -1.45 -6.74
CA LYS A 249 -28.00 -1.42 -5.40
C LYS A 249 -28.43 -0.01 -4.97
N LEU A 250 -27.59 1.00 -5.20
CA LEU A 250 -27.90 2.39 -4.89
C LEU A 250 -29.11 2.87 -5.71
N THR A 251 -29.09 2.65 -7.04
CA THR A 251 -30.21 3.01 -7.92
C THR A 251 -31.49 2.21 -7.65
N LYS A 252 -31.41 1.00 -7.06
CA LYS A 252 -32.59 0.21 -6.66
C LYS A 252 -33.15 0.62 -5.30
N ARG A 253 -32.33 1.13 -4.37
CA ARG A 253 -32.78 1.61 -3.06
C ARG A 253 -33.78 2.76 -3.20
N ASP A 254 -33.63 3.58 -4.24
CA ASP A 254 -34.54 4.67 -4.57
C ASP A 254 -35.82 4.22 -5.32
N LYS A 255 -35.91 2.94 -5.73
CA LYS A 255 -37.08 2.40 -6.46
C LYS A 255 -38.29 2.09 -5.57
N THR A 256 -38.21 2.28 -4.26
CA THR A 256 -39.40 2.21 -3.40
C THR A 256 -40.39 3.36 -3.66
N ALA A 257 -40.05 4.36 -4.49
CA ALA A 257 -41.00 5.31 -5.06
C ALA A 257 -41.39 4.90 -6.50
N LYS A 258 -42.66 4.55 -6.69
CA LYS A 258 -43.27 4.33 -8.01
C LYS A 258 -43.38 5.68 -8.75
N GLU A 259 -42.61 5.90 -9.82
CA GLU A 259 -42.99 6.59 -11.08
C GLU A 259 -41.78 6.95 -11.99
N GLY A 260 -42.05 7.44 -13.20
CA GLY A 260 -41.23 7.47 -14.44
C GLY A 260 -39.73 7.80 -14.38
N ASN A 261 -38.96 7.25 -15.34
CA ASN A 261 -37.50 7.29 -15.43
C ASN A 261 -36.84 8.69 -15.41
N ALA A 262 -37.54 9.76 -15.82
CA ALA A 262 -37.00 11.12 -15.78
C ALA A 262 -37.12 11.77 -14.38
N PHE A 263 -38.15 11.42 -13.60
CA PHE A 263 -38.33 11.89 -12.23
C PHE A 263 -37.37 11.20 -11.24
N LYS A 264 -36.80 10.06 -11.63
CA LYS A 264 -35.85 9.26 -10.81
C LYS A 264 -34.50 9.93 -10.59
N MET A 265 -34.05 10.78 -11.53
CA MET A 265 -32.77 11.50 -11.40
C MET A 265 -32.91 12.76 -10.53
N LEU A 266 -34.14 13.26 -10.35
CA LEU A 266 -34.49 14.40 -9.50
C LEU A 266 -34.71 14.01 -8.03
N MET A 267 -35.04 12.75 -7.75
CA MET A 267 -35.32 12.24 -6.39
C MET A 267 -34.08 11.70 -5.65
N MET A 268 -32.98 11.50 -6.36
CA MET A 268 -31.74 11.04 -5.76
C MET A 268 -31.10 12.20 -5.00
N THR A 269 -30.63 11.96 -3.78
CA THR A 269 -29.93 13.02 -3.05
C THR A 269 -28.67 13.43 -3.82
N LYS A 270 -28.33 14.71 -3.79
CA LYS A 270 -27.13 15.22 -4.49
C LYS A 270 -25.87 14.41 -4.11
N GLY A 271 -25.76 14.00 -2.85
CA GLY A 271 -24.66 13.16 -2.36
C GLY A 271 -24.63 11.76 -2.97
N GLU A 272 -25.78 11.10 -3.16
CA GLU A 272 -25.83 9.79 -3.81
C GLU A 272 -25.50 9.86 -5.30
N SER A 273 -25.97 10.91 -5.99
CA SER A 273 -25.62 11.15 -7.38
C SER A 273 -24.12 11.38 -7.56
N GLU A 274 -23.49 12.16 -6.66
CA GLU A 274 -22.03 12.37 -6.64
C GLU A 274 -21.27 11.05 -6.41
N VAL A 275 -21.77 10.19 -5.51
CA VAL A 275 -21.16 8.88 -5.23
C VAL A 275 -21.25 7.96 -6.46
N ILE A 276 -22.42 7.90 -7.12
CA ILE A 276 -22.59 7.08 -8.33
C ILE A 276 -21.69 7.58 -9.45
N ALA A 277 -21.66 8.89 -9.70
CA ALA A 277 -20.79 9.49 -10.72
C ALA A 277 -19.30 9.20 -10.44
N ALA A 278 -18.89 9.26 -9.17
CA ALA A 278 -17.52 8.92 -8.78
C ALA A 278 -17.20 7.43 -9.03
N ILE A 279 -18.11 6.51 -8.69
CA ILE A 279 -17.93 5.07 -8.93
C ILE A 279 -17.88 4.77 -10.44
N GLU A 280 -18.79 5.35 -11.24
CA GLU A 280 -18.82 5.16 -12.69
C GLU A 280 -17.52 5.62 -13.36
N ARG A 281 -17.01 6.79 -12.94
CA ARG A 281 -15.71 7.29 -13.38
C ARG A 281 -14.58 6.34 -12.97
N ASN A 282 -14.60 5.83 -11.75
CA ASN A 282 -13.56 4.94 -11.23
C ASN A 282 -13.48 3.65 -12.06
N ILE A 283 -14.62 3.02 -12.36
CA ILE A 283 -14.72 1.78 -13.15
C ILE A 283 -14.08 1.93 -14.55
N GLY A 284 -14.10 3.14 -15.12
CA GLY A 284 -13.46 3.44 -16.42
C GLY A 284 -11.93 3.37 -16.41
N LYS A 285 -11.29 3.44 -15.23
CA LYS A 285 -9.84 3.49 -15.08
C LYS A 285 -9.21 2.10 -14.86
N LEU A 286 -7.87 2.02 -14.89
CA LEU A 286 -7.15 0.80 -14.52
C LEU A 286 -7.09 0.70 -12.99
N GLY A 287 -7.35 -0.50 -12.47
CA GLY A 287 -7.32 -0.78 -11.03
C GLY A 287 -6.05 -1.52 -10.63
N PHE A 288 -5.46 -1.09 -9.51
CA PHE A 288 -4.28 -1.69 -8.90
C PHE A 288 -4.61 -2.27 -7.54
N GLU A 289 -4.16 -3.48 -7.29
CA GLU A 289 -4.04 -3.97 -5.92
C GLU A 289 -2.93 -3.22 -5.21
N CYS A 290 -3.28 -2.64 -4.06
CA CYS A 290 -2.45 -1.73 -3.31
C CYS A 290 -2.26 -2.20 -1.87
N GLY A 291 -1.09 -1.88 -1.33
CA GLY A 291 -0.76 -2.04 0.08
C GLY A 291 0.02 -0.82 0.55
N ILE A 292 -0.48 -0.12 1.57
CA ILE A 292 0.16 1.09 2.08
C ILE A 292 0.68 0.82 3.50
N ARG A 293 1.95 1.19 3.71
CA ARG A 293 2.62 1.11 5.01
C ARG A 293 3.39 2.40 5.24
N ALA A 294 3.37 2.88 6.48
CA ALA A 294 4.25 3.94 6.93
C ALA A 294 5.04 3.46 8.15
N ALA A 295 6.31 3.86 8.22
CA ALA A 295 7.19 3.56 9.33
C ALA A 295 8.00 4.80 9.71
N TYR A 296 8.04 5.11 11.00
CA TYR A 296 8.91 6.12 11.59
C TYR A 296 10.05 5.41 12.32
N PHE A 297 11.25 5.95 12.18
CA PHE A 297 12.46 5.51 12.84
C PHE A 297 13.14 6.70 13.51
N GLY A 298 13.47 6.56 14.79
CA GLY A 298 14.27 7.55 15.50
C GLY A 298 15.35 6.84 16.30
N LYS A 299 16.55 7.42 16.41
CA LYS A 299 17.53 6.93 17.40
C LYS A 299 16.92 7.02 18.80
N LYS A 300 17.20 6.05 19.68
CA LYS A 300 16.59 5.93 21.01
C LYS A 300 16.55 7.23 21.82
N ASP A 301 17.60 8.04 21.74
CA ASP A 301 17.72 9.30 22.51
C ASP A 301 16.86 10.43 21.95
N LYS A 302 16.41 10.32 20.70
CA LYS A 302 15.64 11.34 19.98
C LYS A 302 14.26 10.87 19.55
N ALA A 303 13.94 9.60 19.72
CA ALA A 303 12.71 9.02 19.21
C ALA A 303 11.48 9.65 19.87
N ASP A 304 10.76 10.49 19.12
CA ASP A 304 9.47 11.00 19.57
C ASP A 304 8.30 10.03 19.24
N PHE A 305 7.53 9.66 20.27
CA PHE A 305 6.33 8.83 20.12
C PHE A 305 5.08 9.63 19.73
N SER A 306 5.14 10.96 19.68
CA SER A 306 4.06 11.82 19.16
C SER A 306 3.71 11.48 17.70
N HIS A 307 4.69 11.00 16.93
CA HIS A 307 4.56 10.52 15.56
C HIS A 307 3.55 9.37 15.39
N ILE A 308 3.14 8.67 16.46
CA ILE A 308 2.04 7.70 16.42
C ILE A 308 0.76 8.33 15.86
N LYS A 309 0.38 9.52 16.36
CA LYS A 309 -0.83 10.22 15.91
C LYS A 309 -0.67 10.75 14.49
N ALA A 310 0.52 11.23 14.15
CA ALA A 310 0.83 11.70 12.81
C ALA A 310 0.71 10.58 11.77
N LEU A 311 1.33 9.42 12.03
CA LEU A 311 1.20 8.24 11.18
C LEU A 311 -0.25 7.77 11.10
N GLY A 312 -0.99 7.71 12.22
CA GLY A 312 -2.41 7.34 12.20
C GLY A 312 -3.28 8.28 11.36
N GLY A 313 -2.90 9.56 11.24
CA GLY A 313 -3.63 10.60 10.53
C GLY A 313 -3.14 10.93 9.12
N ILE A 314 -2.01 10.37 8.66
CA ILE A 314 -1.31 10.85 7.47
C ILE A 314 -2.12 10.77 6.17
N LEU A 315 -3.03 9.79 6.06
CA LEU A 315 -3.89 9.59 4.89
C LEU A 315 -5.31 10.19 5.04
N ARG A 316 -5.58 10.92 6.14
CA ARG A 316 -6.88 11.59 6.34
C ARG A 316 -7.23 12.60 5.25
N PRO A 317 -6.30 13.37 4.66
CA PRO A 317 -6.63 14.29 3.56
C PRO A 317 -7.28 13.60 2.36
N PHE A 318 -7.10 12.29 2.16
CA PHE A 318 -7.73 11.56 1.05
C PHE A 318 -9.10 10.96 1.40
N THR A 319 -9.52 11.11 2.65
CA THR A 319 -10.78 10.55 3.15
C THR A 319 -11.94 11.52 2.92
N SER A 320 -13.09 10.99 2.51
CA SER A 320 -14.35 11.73 2.47
C SER A 320 -15.46 10.93 3.15
N ASN A 321 -16.40 11.62 3.80
CA ASN A 321 -17.51 10.99 4.52
C ASN A 321 -18.45 10.23 3.55
N ASN A 322 -18.68 10.79 2.37
CA ASN A 322 -19.56 10.21 1.36
C ASN A 322 -18.83 9.10 0.57
N LEU A 323 -17.54 9.31 0.28
CA LEU A 323 -16.69 8.37 -0.45
C LEU A 323 -15.93 7.44 0.51
N ASN A 324 -14.84 6.82 0.06
CA ASN A 324 -13.99 5.97 0.87
C ASN A 324 -12.90 6.77 1.61
N GLY A 325 -12.16 6.08 2.47
CA GLY A 325 -11.07 6.64 3.24
C GLY A 325 -10.19 5.57 3.85
N PHE A 326 -9.07 6.00 4.42
CA PHE A 326 -8.07 5.11 4.99
C PHE A 326 -8.23 4.98 6.49
N LYS A 327 -8.05 3.76 7.01
CA LYS A 327 -7.95 3.46 8.43
C LYS A 327 -6.71 2.61 8.72
N GLY A 328 -6.22 2.67 9.96
CA GLY A 328 -5.17 1.76 10.42
C GLY A 328 -5.66 0.31 10.47
N ALA A 329 -4.87 -0.61 9.94
CA ALA A 329 -5.10 -2.04 9.99
C ALA A 329 -4.21 -2.71 11.06
N ASP A 330 -2.93 -2.92 10.73
CA ASP A 330 -1.94 -3.48 11.65
C ASP A 330 -1.01 -2.37 12.13
N GLN A 331 -0.98 -2.10 13.44
CA GLN A 331 -0.21 -1.01 14.03
C GLN A 331 0.74 -1.50 15.12
N THR A 332 1.93 -0.92 15.22
CA THR A 332 2.90 -1.27 16.27
C THR A 332 2.68 -0.46 17.56
N PHE A 333 1.43 -0.11 17.87
CA PHE A 333 1.00 0.65 19.04
C PHE A 333 -0.45 0.25 19.39
N GLY A 334 -0.93 0.61 20.59
CA GLY A 334 -2.31 0.31 21.03
C GLY A 334 -2.46 -0.99 21.82
N TRP A 335 -1.47 -1.37 22.64
CA TRP A 335 -1.67 -2.37 23.69
C TRP A 335 -2.12 -1.62 24.94
N ASP A 336 -3.35 -1.86 25.38
CA ASP A 336 -3.99 -1.05 26.42
C ASP A 336 -3.60 -1.53 27.82
N PHE A 337 -3.29 -2.83 27.97
CA PHE A 337 -3.02 -3.42 29.27
C PHE A 337 -1.62 -4.05 29.38
N PRO A 338 -0.88 -3.80 30.49
CA PRO A 338 0.46 -4.36 30.68
C PRO A 338 0.54 -5.90 30.64
N TRP A 339 -0.53 -6.61 30.97
CA TRP A 339 -0.58 -8.09 30.95
C TRP A 339 -0.81 -8.68 29.56
N GLU A 340 -1.23 -7.89 28.57
CA GLU A 340 -1.40 -8.37 27.19
C GLU A 340 -0.07 -8.67 26.50
N ASP A 341 1.01 -8.00 26.95
CA ASP A 341 2.36 -8.17 26.42
C ASP A 341 3.42 -8.05 27.51
N TYR A 342 3.61 -9.15 28.25
CA TYR A 342 4.70 -9.27 29.21
C TYR A 342 6.05 -8.94 28.56
N ASP A 343 6.74 -7.96 29.13
CA ASP A 343 8.02 -7.45 28.65
C ASP A 343 8.01 -7.01 27.16
N LYS A 344 6.88 -6.56 26.60
CA LYS A 344 6.82 -6.04 25.22
C LYS A 344 7.36 -7.02 24.15
N ILE A 345 7.31 -8.33 24.41
CA ILE A 345 7.89 -9.37 23.53
C ILE A 345 7.12 -9.42 22.20
N ARG A 346 5.77 -9.36 22.27
CA ARG A 346 4.90 -9.41 21.09
C ARG A 346 5.05 -8.14 20.26
N LEU A 347 5.11 -6.98 20.92
CA LEU A 347 5.36 -5.69 20.29
C LEU A 347 6.70 -5.68 19.54
N THR A 348 7.77 -6.14 20.19
CA THR A 348 9.11 -6.20 19.59
C THR A 348 9.11 -7.12 18.36
N ARG A 349 8.52 -8.32 18.49
CA ARG A 349 8.38 -9.27 17.36
C ARG A 349 7.55 -8.67 16.21
N LYS A 350 6.51 -7.90 16.53
CA LYS A 350 5.66 -7.23 15.54
C LYS A 350 6.41 -6.14 14.79
N LYS A 351 7.17 -5.29 15.50
CA LYS A 351 8.02 -4.26 14.90
C LYS A 351 9.07 -4.88 13.96
N ILE A 352 9.76 -5.95 14.40
CA ILE A 352 10.72 -6.69 13.57
C ILE A 352 10.05 -7.24 12.30
N LYS A 353 8.91 -7.94 12.43
CA LYS A 353 8.18 -8.47 11.28
C LYS A 353 7.73 -7.39 10.30
N MET A 354 7.36 -6.20 10.78
CA MET A 354 6.95 -5.09 9.93
C MET A 354 8.15 -4.43 9.25
N PHE A 355 9.29 -4.32 9.95
CA PHE A 355 10.55 -3.85 9.39
C PHE A 355 11.08 -4.78 8.29
N GLU A 356 11.12 -6.09 8.53
CA GLU A 356 11.50 -7.09 7.53
C GLU A 356 10.58 -7.04 6.30
N ALA A 357 9.27 -6.90 6.53
CA ALA A 357 8.30 -6.76 5.45
C ALA A 357 8.51 -5.47 4.64
N TYR A 358 8.92 -4.38 5.30
CA TYR A 358 9.26 -3.13 4.62
C TYR A 358 10.48 -3.31 3.72
N LYS A 359 11.57 -3.89 4.25
CA LYS A 359 12.82 -4.18 3.50
C LYS A 359 12.55 -5.06 2.29
N GLN A 360 11.74 -6.09 2.46
CA GLN A 360 11.41 -7.02 1.37
C GLN A 360 10.34 -6.48 0.41
N ARG A 361 9.68 -5.36 0.73
CA ARG A 361 8.49 -4.85 0.03
C ARG A 361 7.41 -5.95 -0.10
N SER A 362 7.24 -6.74 0.96
CA SER A 362 6.31 -7.87 0.96
C SER A 362 4.91 -7.44 1.40
N TRP A 363 3.94 -7.77 0.55
CA TRP A 363 2.51 -7.56 0.78
C TRP A 363 1.65 -8.56 0.02
N PHE A 364 1.88 -8.70 -1.30
CA PHE A 364 1.05 -9.55 -2.16
C PHE A 364 1.42 -11.03 -2.10
N HIS A 365 2.69 -11.33 -1.85
CA HIS A 365 3.28 -12.67 -1.90
C HIS A 365 3.98 -13.02 -0.58
N LEU A 366 4.35 -14.29 -0.43
CA LEU A 366 5.14 -14.74 0.73
C LEU A 366 6.49 -13.99 0.78
N PRO A 367 7.09 -13.77 1.96
CA PRO A 367 6.80 -14.41 3.25
C PRO A 367 5.68 -13.76 4.07
N ARG A 368 5.31 -12.50 3.83
CA ARG A 368 4.18 -11.83 4.49
C ARG A 368 3.14 -11.44 3.45
N LYS A 369 2.09 -12.27 3.34
CA LYS A 369 0.94 -12.01 2.48
C LYS A 369 -0.20 -11.35 3.27
N LEU A 370 -0.55 -10.13 2.90
CA LEU A 370 -1.66 -9.36 3.47
C LEU A 370 -2.80 -9.25 2.47
N LYS A 371 -3.98 -8.85 2.94
CA LYS A 371 -5.12 -8.55 2.06
C LYS A 371 -4.89 -7.18 1.41
N PRO A 372 -4.69 -7.09 0.09
CA PRO A 372 -4.62 -5.79 -0.57
C PRO A 372 -6.03 -5.19 -0.72
N PHE A 373 -6.09 -3.93 -1.08
CA PHE A 373 -7.32 -3.25 -1.51
C PHE A 373 -7.10 -2.70 -2.93
N VAL A 374 -8.15 -2.41 -3.68
CA VAL A 374 -8.01 -1.80 -5.01
C VAL A 374 -8.01 -0.27 -4.90
N LEU A 375 -7.08 0.37 -5.62
CA LEU A 375 -7.14 1.78 -5.98
C LEU A 375 -6.98 1.91 -7.49
N THR A 376 -7.63 2.87 -8.11
CA THR A 376 -7.40 3.16 -9.52
C THR A 376 -6.19 4.05 -9.75
N THR A 377 -5.81 4.20 -11.01
CA THR A 377 -4.77 5.14 -11.46
C THR A 377 -5.02 6.56 -10.97
N GLU A 378 -6.28 6.99 -10.95
CA GLU A 378 -6.67 8.33 -10.50
C GLU A 378 -6.47 8.49 -8.98
N GLU A 379 -6.88 7.49 -8.22
CA GLU A 379 -6.70 7.44 -6.76
C GLU A 379 -5.22 7.36 -6.38
N LEU A 380 -4.45 6.51 -7.07
CA LEU A 380 -3.01 6.38 -6.90
C LEU A 380 -2.27 7.67 -7.25
N ALA A 381 -2.62 8.31 -8.37
CA ALA A 381 -2.06 9.60 -8.76
C ALA A 381 -2.39 10.71 -7.76
N THR A 382 -3.45 10.56 -6.96
CA THR A 382 -3.79 11.54 -5.91
C THR A 382 -2.92 11.36 -4.66
N ILE A 383 -2.54 10.12 -4.32
CA ILE A 383 -1.74 9.82 -3.12
C ILE A 383 -0.23 9.80 -3.37
N TYR A 384 0.17 9.67 -4.64
CA TYR A 384 1.55 9.70 -5.09
C TYR A 384 1.62 10.48 -6.41
N HIS A 385 1.94 11.77 -6.32
CA HIS A 385 2.34 12.61 -7.43
C HIS A 385 3.45 13.55 -7.00
N PHE A 386 4.11 14.18 -7.98
CA PHE A 386 5.11 15.19 -7.67
C PHE A 386 4.41 16.52 -7.38
N PRO A 387 4.64 17.10 -6.19
CA PRO A 387 3.95 18.32 -5.80
C PRO A 387 4.35 19.48 -6.70
N GLY A 388 3.40 20.38 -6.95
CA GLY A 388 3.67 21.64 -7.64
C GLY A 388 4.36 22.68 -6.75
N GLY A 389 4.49 23.91 -7.27
CA GLY A 389 5.13 25.03 -6.55
C GLY A 389 4.48 25.42 -5.20
N VAL A 390 3.27 24.92 -4.93
CA VAL A 390 2.51 25.14 -3.69
C VAL A 390 3.20 24.51 -2.47
N ALA A 391 3.84 23.34 -2.64
CA ALA A 391 4.60 22.71 -1.58
C ALA A 391 5.99 23.37 -1.49
N GLN A 392 6.09 24.53 -0.84
CA GLN A 392 7.34 25.29 -0.68
C GLN A 392 8.28 24.72 0.40
N THR A 393 8.21 23.43 0.71
CA THR A 393 9.01 22.84 1.78
C THR A 393 10.50 22.97 1.43
N PRO A 394 11.29 23.74 2.19
CA PRO A 394 12.68 24.07 1.84
C PRO A 394 13.59 22.84 1.87
N THR A 395 13.17 21.77 2.54
CA THR A 395 13.93 20.54 2.76
C THR A 395 13.96 19.60 1.56
N PHE A 396 13.24 19.90 0.48
CA PHE A 396 13.42 19.16 -0.78
C PHE A 396 14.83 19.39 -1.32
N GLY A 397 15.53 18.29 -1.62
CA GLY A 397 16.75 18.32 -2.43
C GLY A 397 16.42 18.67 -3.88
N ARG A 398 16.03 19.92 -4.14
CA ARG A 398 15.68 20.43 -5.47
C ARG A 398 16.94 20.64 -6.29
N ILE A 399 16.87 20.30 -7.57
CA ILE A 399 17.95 20.62 -8.52
C ILE A 399 18.05 22.15 -8.62
N PRO A 400 19.24 22.76 -8.44
CA PRO A 400 19.40 24.20 -8.29
C PRO A 400 19.13 25.01 -9.56
N SER A 401 19.23 24.40 -10.74
CA SER A 401 18.96 25.06 -12.02
C SER A 401 18.53 24.05 -13.09
N ARG A 402 17.57 24.42 -13.93
CA ARG A 402 17.30 23.74 -15.20
C ARG A 402 18.61 23.72 -16.00
N LYS A 403 19.06 22.57 -16.50
CA LYS A 403 20.18 22.57 -17.46
C LYS A 403 19.69 23.33 -18.68
N SER A 404 20.14 24.57 -18.84
CA SER A 404 19.95 25.30 -20.09
C SER A 404 20.66 24.48 -21.15
N GLU A 405 19.93 23.96 -22.13
CA GLU A 405 20.57 23.56 -23.38
C GLU A 405 21.35 24.76 -23.88
N ALA A 406 22.57 24.53 -24.35
CA ALA A 406 23.37 25.58 -24.95
C ALA A 406 22.59 26.11 -26.17
N PRO A 407 22.47 27.43 -26.36
CA PRO A 407 21.82 27.98 -27.53
C PRO A 407 22.49 27.41 -28.79
N ILE A 408 21.66 27.00 -29.76
CA ILE A 408 22.08 26.29 -30.99
C ILE A 408 23.09 27.11 -31.83
N ASN A 409 23.22 28.41 -31.56
CA ASN A 409 24.15 29.33 -32.22
C ASN A 409 25.44 29.60 -31.42
N LEU A 410 26.17 28.55 -31.04
CA LEU A 410 27.59 28.72 -30.74
C LEU A 410 28.38 28.53 -32.04
N PRO A 411 29.14 29.54 -32.53
CA PRO A 411 30.11 29.30 -33.58
C PRO A 411 31.14 28.29 -33.06
N ILE A 412 31.41 27.26 -33.87
CA ILE A 412 32.42 26.22 -33.62
C ILE A 412 33.80 26.84 -33.45
#